data_AF-A0A923YZ51-F1
#
_entry.id   AF-A0A923YZ51-F1
#
_cell.length_a   1.000
_cell.length_b   1.000
_cell.length_c   1.000
_cell.angle_alpha   90.00
_cell.angle_beta   90.00
_cell.angle_gamma   90.00
#
_symmetry.space_group_name_H-M   'P 1'
#
loop_
_entity.id
_entity.type
_entity.pdbx_description
1 polymer ?
#
loop_
_entity_poly.entity_id
_entity_poly.type
_entity_poly.pdbx_seq_one_letter_code
_entity_poly.pdbx_strand_id
1 'polypeptide(L)'
;MIKKDDLIQENIELKARLDLAEKWMRREVANSIDRIDREKFTRSTRKSLTNMFESEGLDILTKRILAQFDDSLSNAPKYTIERLIDAEIYWQTLQRYPQMDALPIMLAYQKILDAWIEERLIAPYRTKMQHIKIGHAIHSTDADITNIIQKGYTLSIGRLYQLLSLICDGVDISPMTESLIAYWQKEIPNTLAVLISDECFVPFSDLIELEVFSRKRHEGKVNYSDAEKIRAVMVDATSTKSFLEMIFSV
;
A
#
# COMPACT_ATOMS: atom_id res chain seq x y z
N MET A 1 -47.21 38.22 26.54
CA MET A 1 -48.26 37.47 25.79
C MET A 1 -47.65 37.10 24.45
N ILE A 2 -47.36 35.82 24.21
CA ILE A 2 -46.78 35.37 22.93
C ILE A 2 -47.83 35.59 21.85
N LYS A 3 -47.47 36.28 20.75
CA LYS A 3 -48.44 36.57 19.68
C LYS A 3 -48.62 35.32 18.82
N LYS A 4 -49.81 35.16 18.26
CA LYS A 4 -50.16 34.05 17.36
C LYS A 4 -49.16 33.90 16.21
N ASP A 5 -48.65 35.01 15.70
CA ASP A 5 -47.68 35.02 14.60
C ASP A 5 -46.31 34.48 15.02
N ASP A 6 -45.90 34.72 16.28
CA ASP A 6 -44.66 34.15 16.84
C ASP A 6 -44.75 32.62 16.89
N LEU A 7 -45.91 32.07 17.26
CA LEU A 7 -46.16 30.62 17.29
C LEU A 7 -46.21 30.00 15.89
N ILE A 8 -46.69 30.73 14.88
CA ILE A 8 -46.72 30.25 13.48
C ILE A 8 -45.30 30.17 12.93
N GLN A 9 -44.49 31.20 13.18
CA GLN A 9 -43.09 31.23 12.75
C GLN A 9 -42.27 30.12 13.43
N GLU A 10 -42.45 29.94 14.74
CA GLU A 10 -41.83 28.86 15.50
C GLU A 10 -42.24 27.48 14.95
N ASN A 11 -43.51 27.28 14.59
CA ASN A 11 -43.98 26.03 14.01
C ASN A 11 -43.34 25.72 12.64
N ILE A 12 -43.12 26.75 11.81
CA ILE A 12 -42.43 26.62 10.52
C ILE A 12 -40.96 26.23 10.74
N GLU A 13 -40.28 26.90 11.67
CA GLU A 13 -38.88 26.60 12.01
C GLU A 13 -38.71 25.20 12.58
N LEU A 14 -39.61 24.78 13.48
CA LEU A 14 -39.61 23.43 14.05
C LEU A 14 -39.82 22.35 12.98
N LYS A 15 -40.72 22.59 12.02
CA LYS A 15 -40.92 21.67 10.89
C LYS A 15 -39.70 21.59 9.97
N ALA A 16 -39.04 22.71 9.70
CA ALA A 16 -37.81 22.73 8.91
C ALA A 16 -36.65 22.00 9.61
N ARG A 17 -36.51 22.18 10.93
CA ARG A 17 -35.53 21.44 11.73
C ARG A 17 -35.82 19.94 11.78
N LEU A 18 -37.09 19.57 11.87
CA LEU A 18 -37.51 18.17 11.85
C LEU A 18 -37.19 17.51 10.50
N ASP A 19 -37.50 18.17 9.38
CA ASP A 19 -37.18 17.66 8.03
C ASP A 19 -35.66 17.46 7.83
N LEU A 20 -34.85 18.40 8.32
CA LEU A 20 -33.39 18.28 8.26
C LEU A 20 -32.88 17.12 9.13
N ALA A 21 -33.40 16.97 10.35
CA ALA A 21 -33.05 15.88 11.26
C ALA A 21 -33.45 14.51 10.68
N GLU A 22 -34.63 14.40 10.07
CA GLU A 22 -35.08 13.18 9.39
C GLU A 22 -34.18 12.81 8.22
N LYS A 23 -33.80 13.77 7.37
CA LYS A 23 -32.87 13.55 6.26
C LYS A 23 -31.50 13.09 6.75
N TRP A 24 -31.00 13.69 7.82
CA TRP A 24 -29.72 13.31 8.43
C TRP A 24 -29.78 11.89 9.01
N MET A 25 -30.84 11.57 9.76
CA MET A 25 -31.07 10.22 10.29
C MET A 25 -31.19 9.17 9.20
N ARG A 26 -31.93 9.45 8.12
CA ARG A 26 -32.05 8.51 6.98
C ARG A 26 -30.69 8.23 6.34
N ARG A 27 -29.85 9.26 6.20
CA ARG A 27 -28.48 9.12 5.67
C ARG A 27 -27.59 8.30 6.61
N GLU A 28 -27.67 8.56 7.91
CA GLU A 28 -26.85 7.84 8.90
C GLU A 28 -27.26 6.37 9.04
N VAL A 29 -28.56 6.09 8.96
CA VAL A 29 -29.11 4.73 8.90
C VAL A 29 -28.65 4.02 7.63
N ALA A 30 -28.71 4.67 6.47
CA ALA A 30 -28.21 4.09 5.21
C ALA A 30 -26.71 3.77 5.29
N ASN A 31 -25.89 4.69 5.79
CA ASN A 31 -24.45 4.47 5.99
C ASN A 31 -24.17 3.33 6.98
N SER A 32 -24.97 3.22 8.04
CA SER A 32 -24.83 2.17 9.05
C SER A 32 -25.22 0.79 8.49
N ILE A 33 -26.27 0.72 7.68
CA ILE A 33 -26.68 -0.50 6.97
C ILE A 33 -25.58 -0.93 6.01
N ASP A 34 -25.07 -0.01 5.18
CA ASP A 34 -23.94 -0.26 4.27
C ASP A 34 -22.72 -0.80 5.01
N ARG A 35 -22.39 -0.22 6.18
CA ARG A 35 -21.27 -0.69 7.01
C ARG A 35 -21.51 -2.10 7.54
N ILE A 36 -22.72 -2.38 8.05
CA ILE A 36 -23.10 -3.70 8.57
C ILE A 36 -23.08 -4.75 7.46
N ASP A 37 -23.57 -4.42 6.28
CA ASP A 37 -23.61 -5.33 5.14
C ASP A 37 -22.21 -5.60 4.59
N ARG A 38 -21.35 -4.59 4.53
CA ARG A 38 -19.92 -4.79 4.25
C ARG A 38 -19.27 -5.68 5.30
N GLU A 39 -19.46 -5.42 6.59
CA GLU A 39 -18.88 -6.24 7.66
C GLU A 39 -19.38 -7.70 7.65
N LYS A 40 -20.68 -7.91 7.39
CA LYS A 40 -21.27 -9.25 7.22
C LYS A 40 -20.73 -9.95 5.99
N PHE A 41 -20.59 -9.25 4.87
CA PHE A 41 -19.96 -9.76 3.67
C PHE A 41 -18.50 -10.15 3.95
N THR A 42 -17.69 -9.27 4.54
CA THR A 42 -16.29 -9.60 4.87
C THR A 42 -16.18 -10.76 5.85
N ARG A 43 -17.08 -10.89 6.84
CA ARG A 43 -17.10 -12.03 7.77
C ARG A 43 -17.57 -13.33 7.11
N SER A 44 -18.55 -13.26 6.22
CA SER A 44 -19.05 -14.40 5.44
C SER A 44 -18.00 -14.88 4.46
N THR A 45 -17.38 -13.95 3.72
CA THR A 45 -16.25 -14.22 2.83
C THR A 45 -15.07 -14.78 3.60
N ARG A 46 -14.71 -14.23 4.76
CA ARG A 46 -13.66 -14.82 5.63
C ARG A 46 -14.00 -16.23 6.08
N LYS A 47 -15.22 -16.50 6.58
CA LYS A 47 -15.64 -17.86 6.96
C LYS A 47 -15.69 -18.81 5.77
N SER A 48 -16.15 -18.34 4.61
CA SER A 48 -16.17 -19.10 3.36
C SER A 48 -14.75 -19.40 2.88
N LEU A 49 -13.81 -18.46 3.01
CA LEU A 49 -12.39 -18.65 2.74
C LEU A 49 -11.80 -19.67 3.72
N THR A 50 -12.04 -19.51 5.02
CA THR A 50 -11.58 -20.47 6.05
C THR A 50 -12.13 -21.88 5.81
N ASN A 51 -13.36 -22.01 5.28
CA ASN A 51 -13.97 -23.30 4.96
C ASN A 51 -13.59 -23.83 3.57
N MET A 52 -13.16 -22.98 2.62
CA MET A 52 -12.69 -23.40 1.29
C MET A 52 -11.22 -23.83 1.28
N PHE A 53 -10.44 -23.35 2.25
CA PHE A 53 -9.02 -23.65 2.41
C PHE A 53 -8.83 -24.51 3.66
N GLU A 54 -9.26 -25.77 3.58
CA GLU A 54 -8.79 -26.82 4.49
C GLU A 54 -7.24 -26.87 4.48
N SER A 55 -6.63 -27.42 5.53
CA SER A 55 -5.17 -27.41 5.75
C SER A 55 -4.32 -27.80 4.54
N GLU A 56 -4.84 -28.69 3.68
CA GLU A 56 -4.17 -29.14 2.45
C GLU A 56 -4.00 -28.01 1.42
N GLY A 57 -4.96 -27.10 1.29
CA GLY A 57 -4.90 -25.98 0.34
C GLY A 57 -3.86 -24.92 0.74
N LEU A 58 -3.77 -24.63 2.04
CA LEU A 58 -2.73 -23.74 2.59
C LEU A 58 -1.33 -24.35 2.45
N ASP A 59 -1.19 -25.66 2.68
CA ASP A 59 0.08 -26.36 2.53
C ASP A 59 0.58 -26.36 1.08
N ILE A 60 -0.32 -26.57 0.12
CA ILE A 60 0.01 -26.50 -1.32
C ILE A 60 0.46 -25.09 -1.71
N LEU A 61 -0.27 -24.06 -1.27
CA LEU A 61 0.09 -22.67 -1.53
C LEU A 61 1.45 -22.30 -0.95
N THR A 62 1.68 -22.70 0.30
CA THR A 62 2.94 -22.44 1.00
C THR A 62 4.10 -23.12 0.27
N LYS A 63 3.97 -24.39 -0.11
CA LYS A 63 5.00 -25.11 -0.89
C LYS A 63 5.30 -24.44 -2.23
N ARG A 64 4.26 -23.94 -2.92
CA ARG A 64 4.46 -23.24 -4.20
C ARG A 64 5.19 -21.91 -4.03
N ILE A 65 4.82 -21.12 -3.01
CA ILE A 65 5.51 -19.86 -2.70
C ILE A 65 6.98 -20.14 -2.34
N LEU A 66 7.24 -21.14 -1.49
CA LEU A 66 8.60 -21.54 -1.14
C LEU A 66 9.39 -22.03 -2.36
N ALA A 67 8.79 -22.81 -3.25
CA ALA A 67 9.46 -23.27 -4.47
C ALA A 67 9.74 -22.13 -5.46
N GLN A 68 8.90 -21.10 -5.48
CA GLN A 68 9.03 -19.97 -6.38
C GLN A 68 10.10 -18.98 -5.93
N PHE A 69 10.13 -18.65 -4.64
CA PHE A 69 11.07 -17.67 -4.11
C PHE A 69 12.34 -18.31 -3.51
N ASP A 70 12.33 -19.62 -3.25
CA ASP A 70 13.45 -20.43 -2.77
C ASP A 70 14.26 -19.72 -1.66
N ASP A 71 15.59 -19.68 -1.78
CA ASP A 71 16.50 -19.03 -0.83
C ASP A 71 16.28 -17.51 -0.70
N SER A 72 15.61 -16.84 -1.66
CA SER A 72 15.41 -15.39 -1.58
C SER A 72 14.54 -14.98 -0.39
N LEU A 73 13.60 -15.84 0.06
CA LEU A 73 12.78 -15.52 1.23
C LEU A 73 13.58 -15.40 2.53
N SER A 74 14.82 -15.91 2.59
CA SER A 74 15.71 -15.71 3.74
C SER A 74 16.01 -14.23 4.00
N ASN A 75 15.94 -13.40 2.96
CA ASN A 75 16.15 -11.96 3.03
C ASN A 75 14.85 -11.16 3.08
N ALA A 76 13.69 -11.81 2.99
CA ALA A 76 12.41 -11.14 3.00
C ALA A 76 12.04 -10.63 4.40
N PRO A 77 11.29 -9.51 4.51
CA PRO A 77 10.81 -9.00 5.79
C PRO A 77 9.95 -9.99 6.55
N LYS A 78 9.83 -9.76 7.86
CA LYS A 78 8.93 -10.55 8.70
C LYS A 78 7.49 -10.49 8.18
N TYR A 79 6.82 -11.63 8.23
CA TYR A 79 5.44 -11.83 7.76
C TYR A 79 5.25 -11.79 6.23
N THR A 80 6.32 -11.84 5.45
CA THR A 80 6.21 -11.84 3.98
C THR A 80 5.47 -13.06 3.47
N ILE A 81 5.77 -14.25 3.99
CA ILE A 81 5.13 -15.50 3.56
C ILE A 81 3.62 -15.46 3.83
N GLU A 82 3.21 -15.03 5.02
CA GLU A 82 1.81 -14.90 5.39
C GLU A 82 1.08 -13.91 4.48
N ARG A 83 1.71 -12.79 4.12
CA ARG A 83 1.14 -11.81 3.19
C ARG A 83 1.05 -12.33 1.75
N LEU A 84 2.02 -13.12 1.30
CA LEU A 84 1.98 -13.78 -0.01
C LEU A 84 0.85 -14.83 -0.04
N ILE A 85 0.69 -15.61 1.02
CA ILE A 85 -0.42 -16.56 1.17
C ILE A 85 -1.76 -15.82 1.13
N ASP A 86 -1.92 -14.75 1.91
CA ASP A 86 -3.12 -13.92 1.90
C ASP A 86 -3.43 -13.40 0.49
N ALA A 87 -2.45 -12.79 -0.17
CA ALA A 87 -2.60 -12.25 -1.53
C ALA A 87 -3.06 -13.32 -2.52
N GLU A 88 -2.51 -14.52 -2.42
CA GLU A 88 -2.81 -15.62 -3.32
C GLU A 88 -4.19 -16.25 -3.06
N ILE A 89 -4.60 -16.37 -1.79
CA ILE A 89 -5.97 -16.77 -1.43
C ILE A 89 -6.99 -15.78 -2.01
N TYR A 90 -6.71 -14.48 -1.89
CA TYR A 90 -7.56 -13.45 -2.50
C TYR A 90 -7.54 -13.52 -4.03
N TRP A 91 -6.39 -13.77 -4.64
CA TRP A 91 -6.26 -13.93 -6.09
C TRP A 91 -7.14 -15.07 -6.63
N GLN A 92 -7.06 -16.26 -6.02
CA GLN A 92 -7.88 -17.40 -6.43
C GLN A 92 -9.39 -17.14 -6.27
N THR A 93 -9.76 -16.37 -5.25
CA THR A 93 -11.15 -15.97 -5.03
C THR A 93 -11.60 -14.95 -6.08
N LEU A 94 -10.74 -13.99 -6.40
CA LEU A 94 -10.98 -12.96 -7.40
C LEU A 94 -11.13 -13.56 -8.80
N GLN A 95 -10.38 -14.63 -9.14
CA GLN A 95 -10.57 -15.40 -10.37
C GLN A 95 -11.96 -16.03 -10.49
N ARG A 96 -12.55 -16.47 -9.37
CA ARG A 96 -13.92 -17.02 -9.35
C ARG A 96 -14.99 -15.93 -9.34
N TYR A 97 -14.67 -14.77 -8.78
CA TYR A 97 -15.58 -13.64 -8.63
C TYR A 97 -14.93 -12.32 -9.09
N PRO A 98 -14.77 -12.09 -10.40
CA PRO A 98 -13.98 -10.96 -10.94
C PRO A 98 -14.50 -9.56 -10.57
N GLN A 99 -15.79 -9.46 -10.22
CA GLN A 99 -16.46 -8.25 -9.76
C GLN A 99 -16.13 -7.86 -8.30
N MET A 100 -15.39 -8.68 -7.56
CA MET A 100 -14.97 -8.34 -6.19
C MET A 100 -13.88 -7.25 -6.19
N ASP A 101 -13.82 -6.50 -5.09
CA ASP A 101 -12.75 -5.53 -4.85
C ASP A 101 -11.41 -6.25 -4.68
N ALA A 102 -10.42 -5.83 -5.46
CA ALA A 102 -9.08 -6.42 -5.47
C ALA A 102 -8.09 -5.68 -4.56
N LEU A 103 -8.56 -4.68 -3.81
CA LEU A 103 -7.79 -3.95 -2.81
C LEU A 103 -6.99 -4.83 -1.83
N PRO A 104 -7.51 -5.98 -1.31
CA PRO A 104 -6.76 -6.81 -0.38
C PRO A 104 -5.43 -7.33 -0.95
N ILE A 105 -5.40 -7.67 -2.24
CA ILE A 105 -4.19 -8.16 -2.94
C ILE A 105 -3.14 -7.06 -2.97
N MET A 106 -3.54 -5.86 -3.43
CA MET A 106 -2.66 -4.68 -3.47
C MET A 106 -2.10 -4.35 -2.08
N LEU A 107 -2.95 -4.36 -1.03
CA LEU A 107 -2.53 -4.06 0.33
C LEU A 107 -1.54 -5.08 0.89
N ALA A 108 -1.66 -6.35 0.52
CA ALA A 108 -0.70 -7.38 0.93
C ALA A 108 0.70 -7.08 0.37
N TYR A 109 0.79 -6.82 -0.94
CA TYR A 109 2.07 -6.46 -1.58
C TYR A 109 2.62 -5.12 -1.09
N GLN A 110 1.77 -4.10 -0.91
CA GLN A 110 2.19 -2.83 -0.33
C GLN A 110 2.86 -3.03 1.02
N LYS A 111 2.27 -3.84 1.91
CA LYS A 111 2.85 -4.08 3.24
C LYS A 111 4.20 -4.80 3.17
N ILE A 112 4.38 -5.73 2.23
CA ILE A 112 5.66 -6.39 1.99
C ILE A 112 6.71 -5.35 1.60
N LEU A 113 6.38 -4.49 0.63
CA LEU A 113 7.28 -3.43 0.17
C LEU A 113 7.59 -2.40 1.26
N ASP A 114 6.58 -1.90 1.98
CA ASP A 114 6.77 -0.94 3.07
C ASP A 114 7.72 -1.51 4.14
N ALA A 115 7.60 -2.80 4.47
CA ALA A 115 8.49 -3.47 5.40
C ALA A 115 9.92 -3.63 4.85
N TRP A 116 10.05 -4.03 3.58
CA TRP A 116 11.35 -4.18 2.94
C TRP A 116 12.10 -2.85 2.82
N ILE A 117 11.40 -1.78 2.41
CA ILE A 117 11.95 -0.42 2.33
C ILE A 117 12.46 0.01 3.69
N GLU A 118 11.66 -0.19 4.74
CA GLU A 118 12.05 0.18 6.09
C GLU A 118 13.27 -0.62 6.57
N GLU A 119 13.26 -1.94 6.44
CA GLU A 119 14.33 -2.81 6.95
C GLU A 119 15.64 -2.66 6.16
N ARG A 120 15.57 -2.51 4.83
CA ARG A 120 16.75 -2.54 3.95
C ARG A 120 17.29 -1.16 3.59
N LEU A 121 16.42 -0.18 3.37
CA LEU A 121 16.83 1.12 2.85
C LEU A 121 16.90 2.20 3.93
N ILE A 122 15.97 2.19 4.88
CA ILE A 122 15.72 3.36 5.74
C ILE A 122 16.22 3.19 7.17
N ALA A 123 15.90 2.08 7.85
CA ALA A 123 16.30 1.90 9.24
C ALA A 123 17.83 1.96 9.42
N PRO A 124 18.66 1.32 8.56
CA PRO A 124 20.12 1.44 8.64
C PRO A 124 20.62 2.89 8.45
N TYR A 125 20.03 3.62 7.51
CA TYR A 125 20.33 5.03 7.27
C TYR A 125 19.95 5.89 8.48
N ARG A 126 18.74 5.69 9.04
CA ARG A 126 18.23 6.41 10.20
C ARG A 126 19.16 6.25 11.40
N THR A 127 19.63 5.05 11.67
CA THR A 127 20.60 4.78 12.76
C THR A 127 21.90 5.56 12.55
N LYS A 128 22.40 5.65 11.31
CA LYS A 128 23.63 6.39 11.00
C LYS A 128 23.46 7.91 11.14
N MET A 129 22.27 8.42 10.87
CA MET A 129 21.95 9.85 10.91
C MET A 129 21.40 10.34 12.26
N GLN A 130 21.19 9.45 13.24
CA GLN A 130 20.52 9.75 14.51
C GLN A 130 21.21 10.85 15.34
N HIS A 131 22.50 11.08 15.13
CA HIS A 131 23.29 12.09 15.84
C HIS A 131 23.45 13.41 15.07
N ILE A 132 22.96 13.49 13.84
CA ILE A 132 23.12 14.68 13.00
C ILE A 132 21.92 15.62 13.22
N LYS A 133 22.20 16.84 13.68
CA LYS A 133 21.19 17.90 13.72
C LYS A 133 20.95 18.41 12.30
N ILE A 134 19.83 18.02 11.72
CA ILE A 134 19.38 18.50 10.41
C ILE A 134 18.68 19.84 10.62
N GLY A 135 19.12 20.85 9.87
CA GLY A 135 18.52 22.18 9.86
C GLY A 135 17.11 22.19 9.26
N HIS A 136 16.52 23.39 9.11
CA HIS A 136 15.22 23.52 8.46
C HIS A 136 15.33 23.16 6.97
N ALA A 137 14.55 22.17 6.54
CA ALA A 137 14.46 21.79 5.14
C ALA A 137 13.80 22.91 4.32
N ILE A 138 14.44 23.31 3.23
CA ILE A 138 13.93 24.34 2.30
C ILE A 138 13.09 23.70 1.19
N HIS A 139 13.40 22.45 0.82
CA HIS A 139 12.68 21.67 -0.19
C HIS A 139 11.73 20.65 0.43
N SER A 140 10.61 20.35 -0.25
CA SER A 140 9.62 19.37 0.22
C SER A 140 10.19 17.95 0.30
N THR A 141 11.12 17.58 -0.58
CA THR A 141 11.87 16.32 -0.55
C THR A 141 12.77 16.22 0.69
N ASP A 142 13.48 17.31 1.01
CA ASP A 142 14.31 17.39 2.22
C ASP A 142 13.45 17.30 3.49
N ALA A 143 12.24 17.87 3.48
CA ALA A 143 11.33 17.79 4.61
C ALA A 143 10.89 16.35 4.88
N ASP A 144 10.60 15.58 3.83
CA ASP A 144 10.23 14.16 3.95
C ASP A 144 11.39 13.33 4.49
N ILE A 145 12.59 13.47 3.93
CA ILE A 145 13.79 12.76 4.42
C ILE A 145 14.10 13.17 5.86
N THR A 146 13.95 14.44 6.21
CA THR A 146 14.11 14.92 7.59
C THR A 146 13.07 14.28 8.52
N ASN A 147 11.81 14.16 8.11
CA ASN A 147 10.78 13.49 8.90
C ASN A 147 11.07 11.97 9.04
N ILE A 148 11.57 11.33 7.99
CA ILE A 148 11.99 9.91 8.04
C ILE A 148 13.09 9.71 9.09
N ILE A 149 14.08 10.62 9.13
CA ILE A 149 15.20 10.54 10.07
C ILE A 149 14.75 10.90 11.49
N GLN A 150 14.14 12.07 11.67
CA GLN A 150 13.90 12.67 12.99
C GLN A 150 12.60 12.19 13.65
N LYS A 151 11.56 11.90 12.86
CA LYS A 151 10.23 11.52 13.35
C LYS A 151 9.93 10.04 13.16
N GLY A 152 10.84 9.29 12.54
CA GLY A 152 10.66 7.86 12.30
C GLY A 152 9.56 7.54 11.30
N TYR A 153 9.29 8.44 10.35
CA TYR A 153 8.35 8.15 9.28
C TYR A 153 8.93 7.09 8.33
N THR A 154 8.06 6.28 7.73
CA THR A 154 8.42 5.33 6.68
C THR A 154 8.55 6.06 5.34
N LEU A 155 9.51 5.62 4.52
CA LEU A 155 9.57 6.04 3.13
C LEU A 155 8.44 5.33 2.36
N SER A 156 7.49 6.08 1.81
CA SER A 156 6.41 5.50 1.03
C SER A 156 6.90 4.97 -0.32
N ILE A 157 6.20 3.97 -0.87
CA ILE A 157 6.48 3.41 -2.21
C ILE A 157 6.53 4.52 -3.27
N GLY A 158 5.57 5.45 -3.24
CA GLY A 158 5.55 6.56 -4.21
C GLY A 158 6.75 7.50 -4.07
N ARG A 159 7.25 7.73 -2.85
CA ARG A 159 8.46 8.52 -2.64
C ARG A 159 9.72 7.74 -3.04
N LEU A 160 9.77 6.44 -2.80
CA LEU A 160 10.84 5.59 -3.32
C LEU A 160 10.93 5.68 -4.85
N TYR A 161 9.80 5.53 -5.55
CA TYR A 161 9.75 5.68 -7.00
C TYR A 161 10.35 7.01 -7.46
N GLN A 162 9.93 8.13 -6.87
CA GLN A 162 10.46 9.46 -7.20
C GLN A 162 11.98 9.56 -6.97
N LEU A 163 12.50 8.97 -5.89
CA LEU A 163 13.94 8.96 -5.62
C LEU A 163 14.69 8.14 -6.68
N LEU A 164 14.17 6.98 -7.07
CA LEU A 164 14.76 6.14 -8.11
C LEU A 164 14.72 6.83 -9.48
N SER A 165 13.62 7.49 -9.84
CA SER A 165 13.53 8.30 -11.07
C SER A 165 14.60 9.39 -11.10
N LEU A 166 14.80 10.13 -10.00
CA LEU A 166 15.83 11.17 -9.92
C LEU A 166 17.24 10.62 -10.15
N ILE A 167 17.52 9.41 -9.64
CA ILE A 167 18.81 8.72 -9.85
C ILE A 167 18.97 8.34 -11.32
N CYS A 168 17.93 7.77 -11.94
CA CYS A 168 17.97 7.34 -13.34
C CYS A 168 18.09 8.53 -14.32
N ASP A 169 17.40 9.63 -14.02
CA ASP A 169 17.34 10.82 -14.87
C ASP A 169 18.56 11.75 -14.68
N GLY A 170 19.40 11.52 -13.67
CA GLY A 170 20.58 12.33 -13.38
C GLY A 170 20.26 13.79 -13.03
N VAL A 171 19.09 14.02 -12.42
CA VAL A 171 18.60 15.37 -12.08
C VAL A 171 19.30 15.90 -10.83
N ASP A 172 19.47 17.21 -10.77
CA ASP A 172 20.02 17.89 -9.59
C ASP A 172 19.16 17.60 -8.36
N ILE A 173 19.77 17.01 -7.33
CA ILE A 173 19.08 16.54 -6.12
C ILE A 173 19.39 17.44 -4.94
N SER A 174 18.40 17.59 -4.06
CA SER A 174 18.56 18.39 -2.85
C SER A 174 19.58 17.74 -1.89
N PRO A 175 20.27 18.50 -1.02
CA PRO A 175 21.36 17.97 -0.21
C PRO A 175 20.99 16.78 0.68
N MET A 176 19.77 16.74 1.23
CA MET A 176 19.35 15.59 2.05
C MET A 176 19.06 14.35 1.20
N THR A 177 18.55 14.57 -0.01
CA THR A 177 18.32 13.51 -1.01
C THR A 177 19.64 12.93 -1.47
N GLU A 178 20.61 13.79 -1.78
CA GLU A 178 21.99 13.40 -2.11
C GLU A 178 22.62 12.58 -0.99
N SER A 179 22.44 13.00 0.28
CA SER A 179 22.99 12.26 1.42
C SER A 179 22.43 10.83 1.55
N LEU A 180 21.12 10.65 1.32
CA LEU A 180 20.49 9.33 1.32
C LEU A 180 20.98 8.47 0.15
N ILE A 181 21.05 9.04 -1.05
CA ILE A 181 21.51 8.32 -2.26
C ILE A 181 22.98 7.93 -2.11
N ALA A 182 23.84 8.84 -1.64
CA ALA A 182 25.24 8.56 -1.36
C ALA A 182 25.41 7.45 -0.30
N TYR A 183 24.53 7.41 0.71
CA TYR A 183 24.49 6.30 1.64
C TYR A 183 24.15 4.98 0.94
N TRP A 184 23.11 4.93 0.10
CA TRP A 184 22.75 3.72 -0.64
C TRP A 184 23.86 3.24 -1.57
N GLN A 185 24.46 4.14 -2.33
CA GLN A 185 25.59 3.85 -3.22
C GLN A 185 26.79 3.25 -2.47
N LYS A 186 27.03 3.71 -1.24
CA LYS A 186 28.17 3.27 -0.44
C LYS A 186 27.90 1.97 0.31
N GLU A 187 26.75 1.85 0.94
CA GLU A 187 26.50 0.83 1.97
C GLU A 187 25.64 -0.33 1.45
N ILE A 188 24.80 -0.10 0.44
CA ILE A 188 23.96 -1.12 -0.21
C ILE A 188 24.02 -1.04 -1.74
N PRO A 189 25.21 -1.03 -2.36
CA PRO A 189 25.38 -0.80 -3.80
C PRO A 189 24.65 -1.84 -4.66
N ASN A 190 24.63 -3.11 -4.24
CA ASN A 190 23.96 -4.18 -4.98
C ASN A 190 22.43 -3.99 -4.99
N THR A 191 21.85 -3.62 -3.84
CA THR A 191 20.42 -3.33 -3.74
C THR A 191 20.05 -2.15 -4.62
N LEU A 192 20.84 -1.07 -4.57
CA LEU A 192 20.60 0.09 -5.43
C LEU A 192 20.71 -0.26 -6.91
N ALA A 193 21.74 -1.01 -7.31
CA ALA A 193 21.95 -1.45 -8.69
C ALA A 193 20.75 -2.27 -9.21
N VAL A 194 20.19 -3.16 -8.39
CA VAL A 194 18.97 -3.89 -8.75
C VAL A 194 17.78 -2.94 -8.88
N LEU A 195 17.56 -2.03 -7.94
CA LEU A 195 16.40 -1.11 -7.98
C LEU A 195 16.40 -0.17 -9.20
N ILE A 196 17.57 0.22 -9.72
CA ILE A 196 17.69 1.10 -10.89
C ILE A 196 17.93 0.35 -12.20
N SER A 197 18.05 -0.98 -12.16
CA SER A 197 18.16 -1.79 -13.38
C SER A 197 16.87 -1.70 -14.19
N ASP A 198 16.96 -1.69 -15.52
CA ASP A 198 15.78 -1.64 -16.39
C ASP A 198 14.82 -2.81 -16.12
N GLU A 199 15.37 -3.99 -15.81
CA GLU A 199 14.60 -5.19 -15.49
C GLU A 199 13.70 -5.02 -14.25
N CYS A 200 14.10 -4.17 -13.30
CA CYS A 200 13.37 -3.93 -12.06
C CYS A 200 12.57 -2.63 -12.11
N PHE A 201 13.21 -1.54 -12.55
CA PHE A 201 12.67 -0.20 -12.49
C PHE A 201 11.53 0.01 -13.48
N VAL A 202 11.64 -0.49 -14.73
CA VAL A 202 10.60 -0.28 -15.74
C VAL A 202 9.27 -0.94 -15.35
N PRO A 203 9.22 -2.24 -14.98
CA PRO A 203 7.96 -2.86 -14.53
C PRO A 203 7.39 -2.21 -13.27
N PHE A 204 8.26 -1.76 -12.35
CA PHE A 204 7.83 -1.05 -11.16
C PHE A 204 7.24 0.33 -11.49
N SER A 205 7.86 1.07 -12.41
CA SER A 205 7.37 2.36 -12.91
C SER A 205 5.99 2.21 -13.54
N ASP A 206 5.84 1.26 -14.47
CA ASP A 206 4.55 0.95 -15.11
C ASP A 206 3.46 0.67 -14.07
N LEU A 207 3.82 -0.04 -13.00
CA LEU A 207 2.89 -0.35 -11.92
C LEU A 207 2.49 0.89 -11.10
N ILE A 208 3.43 1.81 -10.83
CA ILE A 208 3.16 3.06 -10.12
C ILE A 208 2.25 3.99 -10.94
N GLU A 209 2.47 4.05 -12.25
CA GLU A 209 1.66 4.85 -13.18
C GLU A 209 0.20 4.39 -13.27
N LEU A 210 -0.10 3.13 -12.92
CA LEU A 210 -1.48 2.66 -12.78
C LEU A 210 -2.23 3.27 -11.59
N GLU A 211 -1.52 4.01 -10.72
CA GLU A 211 -2.04 4.66 -9.51
C GLU A 211 -2.69 3.70 -8.50
N VAL A 212 -2.35 2.40 -8.59
CA VAL A 212 -2.93 1.36 -7.73
C VAL A 212 -2.52 1.49 -6.27
N PHE A 213 -1.33 2.05 -5.99
CA PHE A 213 -0.84 2.36 -4.64
C PHE A 213 -1.20 3.76 -4.15
N SER A 214 -1.80 4.60 -5.00
CA SER A 214 -2.15 5.99 -4.70
C SER A 214 -3.65 6.23 -4.86
N ARG A 215 -4.08 6.87 -5.95
CA ARG A 215 -5.45 7.34 -6.15
C ARG A 215 -6.47 6.20 -6.10
N LYS A 216 -6.24 5.12 -6.86
CA LYS A 216 -7.22 4.00 -6.96
C LYS A 216 -7.43 3.32 -5.62
N ARG A 217 -6.38 3.19 -4.80
CA ARG A 217 -6.47 2.67 -3.43
C ARG A 217 -7.39 3.54 -2.57
N HIS A 218 -7.19 4.86 -2.57
CA HIS A 218 -7.98 5.77 -1.75
C HIS A 218 -9.44 5.87 -2.20
N GLU A 219 -9.69 5.68 -3.50
CA GLU A 219 -11.03 5.66 -4.07
C GLU A 219 -11.71 4.27 -3.96
N GLY A 220 -11.00 3.22 -3.54
CA GLY A 220 -11.52 1.85 -3.48
C GLY A 220 -11.86 1.26 -4.86
N LYS A 221 -11.09 1.62 -5.89
CA LYS A 221 -11.36 1.26 -7.30
C LYS A 221 -10.37 0.24 -7.88
N VAL A 222 -9.71 -0.54 -7.03
CA VAL A 222 -8.76 -1.56 -7.48
C VAL A 222 -9.55 -2.76 -7.99
N ASN A 223 -9.50 -3.01 -9.30
CA ASN A 223 -10.31 -4.05 -9.95
C ASN A 223 -9.49 -5.30 -10.31
N TYR A 224 -10.14 -6.28 -10.94
CA TYR A 224 -9.51 -7.52 -11.42
C TYR A 224 -8.25 -7.27 -12.27
N SER A 225 -8.36 -6.39 -13.27
CA SER A 225 -7.25 -6.09 -14.19
C SER A 225 -6.09 -5.40 -13.47
N ASP A 226 -6.37 -4.55 -12.49
CA ASP A 226 -5.33 -3.95 -11.65
C ASP A 226 -4.59 -5.03 -10.85
N ALA A 227 -5.31 -5.97 -10.22
CA ALA A 227 -4.69 -7.06 -9.46
C ALA A 227 -3.91 -8.05 -10.32
N GLU A 228 -4.38 -8.34 -11.53
CA GLU A 228 -3.65 -9.15 -12.51
C GLU A 228 -2.29 -8.51 -12.82
N LYS A 229 -2.27 -7.21 -13.12
CA LYS A 229 -1.01 -6.47 -13.38
C LYS A 229 -0.11 -6.40 -12.15
N ILE A 230 -0.66 -6.13 -10.97
CA ILE A 230 0.12 -6.12 -9.72
C ILE A 230 0.78 -7.48 -9.51
N ARG A 231 0.02 -8.58 -9.62
CA ARG A 231 0.54 -9.93 -9.43
C ARG A 231 1.58 -10.28 -10.49
N ALA A 232 1.35 -9.87 -11.74
CA ALA A 232 2.26 -10.08 -12.84
C ALA A 232 3.62 -9.39 -12.65
N VAL A 233 3.67 -8.23 -11.99
CA VAL A 233 4.95 -7.55 -11.68
C VAL A 233 5.58 -8.07 -10.38
N MET A 234 4.77 -8.26 -9.35
CA MET A 234 5.26 -8.57 -8.01
C MET A 234 5.73 -10.02 -7.87
N VAL A 235 5.02 -10.94 -8.51
CA VAL A 235 5.16 -12.39 -8.26
C VAL A 235 5.45 -13.14 -9.55
N ASP A 236 4.68 -12.92 -10.61
CA ASP A 236 4.89 -13.71 -11.82
C ASP A 236 6.11 -13.21 -12.61
N ALA A 237 6.84 -14.16 -13.18
CA ALA A 237 7.89 -13.89 -14.13
C ALA A 237 7.25 -13.72 -15.52
N THR A 238 7.31 -12.53 -16.11
CA THR A 238 6.91 -12.35 -17.53
C THR A 238 8.02 -12.78 -18.49
N SER A 239 9.29 -12.68 -18.07
CA SER A 239 10.48 -13.16 -18.82
C SER A 239 11.74 -13.41 -17.96
N THR A 240 11.79 -12.90 -16.73
CA THR A 240 12.93 -12.91 -15.77
C THR A 240 12.40 -13.08 -14.33
N LYS A 241 13.26 -12.98 -13.30
CA LYS A 241 12.84 -12.93 -11.88
C LYS A 241 11.77 -11.86 -11.65
N SER A 242 10.80 -12.12 -10.78
CA SER A 242 9.77 -11.14 -10.41
C SER A 242 10.35 -10.00 -9.56
N PHE A 243 9.62 -8.89 -9.41
CA PHE A 243 10.10 -7.75 -8.61
C PHE A 243 10.48 -8.17 -7.18
N LEU A 244 9.61 -8.94 -6.51
CA LEU A 244 9.88 -9.41 -5.15
C LEU A 244 11.08 -10.35 -5.12
N GLU A 245 11.23 -11.24 -6.10
CA GLU A 245 12.37 -12.15 -6.17
C GLU A 245 13.69 -11.39 -6.38
N MET A 246 13.69 -10.35 -7.21
CA MET A 246 14.86 -9.49 -7.44
C MET A 246 15.29 -8.76 -6.16
N ILE A 247 14.36 -8.11 -5.45
CA ILE A 247 14.70 -7.34 -4.24
C ILE A 247 15.01 -8.23 -3.02
N PHE A 248 14.54 -9.47 -3.01
CA PHE A 248 14.87 -10.45 -1.97
C PHE A 248 16.18 -11.20 -2.25
N SER A 249 16.65 -11.18 -3.50
CA SER A 249 17.93 -11.81 -3.86
C SER A 249 19.16 -10.96 -3.47
N VAL A 250 18.97 -9.76 -2.91
CA VAL A 250 20.03 -8.77 -2.60
C VAL A 250 20.10 -8.35 -1.14
#